data_AF-A0A1Y2VC77-F1
#
_entry.id   AF-A0A1Y2VC77-F1
#
_cell.length_a   1.000
_cell.length_b   1.000
_cell.length_c   1.000
_cell.angle_alpha   90.00
_cell.angle_beta   90.00
_cell.angle_gamma   90.00
#
_symmetry.space_group_name_H-M   'P 1'
#
loop_
_entity.id
_entity.type
_entity.pdbx_description
1 polymer ?
#
loop_
_entity_poly.entity_id
_entity_poly.type
_entity_poly.pdbx_seq_one_letter_code
_entity_poly.pdbx_strand_id
1 'polypeptide(L)'
;MRPRQAFFLAGLIVSGGFLIFLFLEVPPPLIIGFTRSWPILLQAVVSYITAGWPAEQIYVVENTGMQQANARGQLSLQHPWYMNHTSLKRLGVNIIQTPVLLNFAQLQNFYLSLSYIHSWPYYFWSHMDVLALGHENGFEGLTPRAGEPGYKSLYTLCLEELNRTLATDERWGTRFFAYDHLTLQNPKALEDIGGWDTLIPYYMTDCDTYTRFHMRNWTQNDSNCGVVTDTSVVLDNLLVLYRDPSVTPDFRDPNPPPPPSAGEGKQKRQARGVPPGLNEPVEYWKRLLEVADRMFHYKHGDRGRNTWQSGQHGGQGEPFYYDSTGFSEALEVLTEAGKEVFRRKWGHGDCDLIGGGGLKFEDQWKVLKDREN
;
A
#
# COMPACT_ATOMS: atom_id res chain seq x y z
N MET A 1 -1.81 -21.82 -32.53
CA MET A 1 -0.63 -22.38 -31.82
C MET A 1 -0.92 -22.29 -30.33
N ARG A 2 -0.96 -23.42 -29.61
CA ARG A 2 -1.25 -23.44 -28.17
C ARG A 2 -0.03 -22.93 -27.39
N PRO A 3 -0.17 -22.07 -26.37
CA PRO A 3 0.95 -21.71 -25.52
C PRO A 3 1.26 -22.88 -24.58
N ARG A 4 2.55 -23.11 -24.32
CA ARG A 4 3.03 -24.08 -23.33
C ARG A 4 2.70 -23.54 -21.94
N GLN A 5 1.85 -24.24 -21.20
CA GLN A 5 1.68 -24.06 -19.77
C GLN A 5 3.01 -24.45 -19.09
N ALA A 6 3.70 -23.47 -18.50
CA ALA A 6 4.81 -23.71 -17.61
C ALA A 6 4.27 -23.71 -16.18
N PHE A 7 4.26 -24.87 -15.54
CA PHE A 7 3.95 -24.99 -14.12
C PHE A 7 5.08 -24.36 -13.30
N PHE A 8 4.77 -23.37 -12.46
CA PHE A 8 5.72 -22.82 -11.50
C PHE A 8 5.71 -23.64 -10.22
N LEU A 9 6.85 -24.26 -9.89
CA LEU A 9 7.09 -24.88 -8.58
C LEU A 9 7.60 -23.79 -7.64
N ALA A 10 6.78 -23.31 -6.71
CA ALA A 10 7.27 -22.56 -5.56
C ALA A 10 7.78 -23.56 -4.51
N GLY A 11 9.08 -23.50 -4.19
CA GLY A 11 9.73 -24.05 -2.98
C GLY A 11 9.37 -25.49 -2.57
N LEU A 12 10.27 -26.44 -2.85
CA LEU A 12 10.20 -27.79 -2.28
C LEU A 12 10.57 -27.73 -0.77
N ILE A 13 9.59 -27.84 0.13
CA ILE A 13 9.85 -28.11 1.55
C ILE A 13 9.57 -29.59 1.82
N VAL A 14 10.63 -30.34 2.11
CA VAL A 14 10.55 -31.74 2.53
C VAL A 14 10.58 -31.79 4.06
N SER A 15 9.41 -31.91 4.69
CA SER A 15 9.27 -32.62 5.96
C SER A 15 7.83 -33.11 6.10
N GLY A 16 7.67 -34.39 6.41
CA GLY A 16 6.43 -35.15 6.28
C GLY A 16 5.17 -34.53 6.90
N GLY A 17 4.10 -34.53 6.10
CA GLY A 17 2.74 -34.12 6.48
C GLY A 17 2.05 -33.42 5.32
N PHE A 18 1.24 -34.16 4.55
CA PHE A 18 0.35 -33.70 3.46
C PHE A 18 0.85 -32.53 2.59
N LEU A 19 1.37 -32.85 1.41
CA LEU A 19 1.59 -31.89 0.32
C LEU A 19 0.25 -31.27 -0.12
N ILE A 20 -0.06 -30.06 0.33
CA ILE A 20 -0.98 -29.18 -0.39
C ILE A 20 -0.14 -28.45 -1.42
N PHE A 21 -0.27 -28.84 -2.68
CA PHE A 21 0.38 -28.12 -3.76
C PHE A 21 -0.22 -26.71 -3.88
N LEU A 22 0.64 -25.69 -3.73
CA LEU A 22 0.36 -24.29 -4.09
C LEU A 22 0.20 -24.18 -5.61
N PHE A 23 -0.93 -24.61 -6.18
CA PHE A 23 -1.20 -24.43 -7.61
C PHE A 23 -2.06 -23.18 -7.84
N LEU A 24 -1.44 -22.01 -7.74
CA LEU A 24 -1.96 -20.83 -8.45
C LEU A 24 -1.41 -20.90 -9.88
N GLU A 25 -2.29 -21.00 -10.88
CA GLU A 25 -1.87 -21.00 -12.29
C GLU A 25 -1.15 -19.69 -12.67
N VAL A 26 -1.56 -18.59 -12.02
CA VAL A 26 -0.97 -17.26 -12.17
C VAL A 26 -0.68 -16.71 -10.77
N PRO A 27 0.58 -16.42 -10.42
CA PRO A 27 0.88 -15.78 -9.14
C PRO A 27 0.32 -14.35 -9.12
N PRO A 28 -0.40 -13.96 -8.05
CA PRO A 28 -1.00 -12.64 -7.96
C PRO A 28 0.09 -11.56 -7.83
N PRO A 29 0.05 -10.49 -8.62
CA PRO A 29 1.00 -9.38 -8.47
C PRO A 29 0.71 -8.56 -7.22
N LEU A 30 1.71 -7.78 -6.79
CA LEU A 30 1.52 -6.63 -5.91
C LEU A 30 1.54 -5.35 -6.74
N ILE A 31 0.46 -4.58 -6.67
CA ILE A 31 0.34 -3.30 -7.35
C ILE A 31 0.52 -2.18 -6.34
N ILE A 32 1.44 -1.24 -6.61
CA ILE A 32 1.72 -0.08 -5.75
C ILE A 32 1.57 1.19 -6.57
N GLY A 33 0.60 2.03 -6.20
CA GLY A 33 0.36 3.31 -6.87
C GLY A 33 1.32 4.39 -6.41
N PHE A 34 1.99 5.06 -7.34
CA PHE A 34 2.90 6.15 -7.04
C PHE A 34 2.43 7.47 -7.63
N THR A 35 2.31 8.51 -6.79
CA THR A 35 2.03 9.87 -7.26
C THR A 35 3.19 10.82 -6.98
N ARG A 36 3.73 10.83 -5.76
CA ARG A 36 4.76 11.78 -5.31
C ARG A 36 5.58 11.22 -4.17
N SER A 37 6.73 11.81 -3.85
CA SER A 37 7.66 11.37 -2.80
C SER A 37 8.41 10.08 -3.12
N TRP A 38 9.46 10.20 -3.95
CA TRP A 38 10.33 9.09 -4.34
C TRP A 38 10.89 8.28 -3.14
N PRO A 39 11.40 8.89 -2.05
CA PRO A 39 11.97 8.14 -0.94
C PRO A 39 10.96 7.20 -0.25
N ILE A 40 9.70 7.63 -0.17
CA ILE A 40 8.61 6.87 0.45
C ILE A 40 8.28 5.62 -0.39
N LEU A 41 8.13 5.79 -1.71
CA LEU A 41 7.94 4.65 -2.63
C LEU A 41 9.09 3.65 -2.54
N LEU A 42 10.33 4.16 -2.58
CA LEU A 42 11.52 3.29 -2.57
C LEU A 42 11.57 2.46 -1.27
N GLN A 43 11.22 3.05 -0.13
CA GLN A 43 11.09 2.31 1.13
C GLN A 43 10.04 1.21 1.04
N ALA A 44 8.83 1.50 0.57
CA ALA A 44 7.77 0.51 0.46
C ALA A 44 8.19 -0.67 -0.42
N VAL A 45 8.72 -0.39 -1.61
CA VAL A 45 9.20 -1.40 -2.56
C VAL A 45 10.28 -2.29 -1.94
N VAL A 46 11.33 -1.69 -1.34
CA VAL A 46 12.41 -2.48 -0.74
C VAL A 46 11.90 -3.27 0.46
N SER A 47 10.98 -2.72 1.25
CA SER A 47 10.40 -3.42 2.40
C SER A 47 9.66 -4.69 1.97
N TYR A 48 8.82 -4.62 0.92
CA TYR A 48 8.15 -5.80 0.36
C TYR A 48 9.12 -6.85 -0.16
N ILE A 49 10.16 -6.44 -0.89
CA ILE A 49 11.20 -7.36 -1.38
C ILE A 49 11.85 -8.09 -0.20
N THR A 50 12.26 -7.36 0.84
CA THR A 50 12.90 -7.96 2.02
C THR A 50 11.94 -8.78 2.89
N ALA A 51 10.64 -8.51 2.82
CA ALA A 51 9.59 -9.31 3.44
C ALA A 51 9.22 -10.57 2.64
N GLY A 52 9.95 -10.85 1.55
CA GLY A 52 9.86 -12.08 0.76
C GLY A 52 9.03 -11.98 -0.50
N TRP A 53 8.57 -10.78 -0.89
CA TRP A 53 7.84 -10.60 -2.15
C TRP A 53 8.80 -10.69 -3.34
N PRO A 54 8.55 -11.54 -4.35
CA PRO A 54 9.39 -11.58 -5.55
C PRO A 54 9.34 -10.25 -6.30
N ALA A 55 10.49 -9.63 -6.58
CA ALA A 55 10.55 -8.30 -7.17
C ALA A 55 9.83 -8.23 -8.53
N GLU A 56 9.94 -9.29 -9.33
CA GLU A 56 9.28 -9.44 -10.63
C GLU A 56 7.74 -9.53 -10.56
N GLN A 57 7.17 -9.69 -9.36
CA GLN A 57 5.73 -9.64 -9.11
C GLN A 57 5.26 -8.29 -8.58
N ILE A 58 6.18 -7.36 -8.31
CA ILE A 58 5.84 -5.99 -7.89
C ILE A 58 5.68 -5.13 -9.13
N TYR A 59 4.53 -4.47 -9.23
CA TYR A 59 4.18 -3.52 -10.28
C TYR A 59 3.98 -2.15 -9.66
N VAL A 60 4.94 -1.26 -9.87
CA VAL A 60 4.80 0.14 -9.51
C VAL A 60 4.02 0.85 -10.62
N VAL A 61 2.84 1.36 -10.27
CA VAL A 61 2.00 2.14 -11.19
C VAL A 61 2.33 3.62 -11.04
N GLU A 62 3.04 4.17 -12.02
CA GLU A 62 3.36 5.59 -12.09
C GLU A 62 2.11 6.40 -12.44
N ASN A 63 1.53 7.03 -11.43
CA ASN A 63 0.39 7.93 -11.48
C ASN A 63 0.82 9.39 -11.22
N THR A 64 1.92 9.82 -11.84
CA THR A 64 2.54 11.13 -11.61
C THR A 64 1.92 12.26 -12.43
N GLY A 65 1.25 11.93 -13.55
CA GLY A 65 0.81 12.92 -14.54
C GLY A 65 1.94 13.57 -15.35
N MET A 66 3.20 13.21 -15.11
CA MET A 66 4.38 13.83 -15.72
C MET A 66 4.71 13.29 -17.11
N GLN A 67 3.73 12.65 -17.77
CA GLN A 67 3.88 12.03 -19.07
C GLN A 67 5.13 11.12 -19.09
N GLN A 68 6.05 11.32 -20.03
CA GLN A 68 7.25 10.48 -20.21
C GLN A 68 8.49 11.04 -19.49
N ALA A 69 8.35 12.07 -18.64
CA ALA A 69 9.50 12.80 -18.11
C ALA A 69 10.40 11.94 -17.19
N ASN A 70 9.81 11.12 -16.32
CA ASN A 70 10.57 10.18 -15.49
C ASN A 70 11.27 9.10 -16.32
N ALA A 71 10.56 8.50 -17.29
CA ALA A 71 11.12 7.50 -18.19
C ALA A 71 12.31 8.03 -19.01
N ARG A 72 12.31 9.33 -19.32
CA ARG A 72 13.38 10.04 -20.04
C ARG A 72 14.45 10.65 -19.14
N GLY A 73 14.34 10.52 -17.82
CA GLY A 73 15.30 11.09 -16.86
C GLY A 73 15.33 12.62 -16.86
N GLN A 74 14.19 13.27 -17.13
CA GLN A 74 14.10 14.73 -17.29
C GLN A 74 13.74 15.47 -15.99
N LEU A 75 13.39 14.75 -14.93
CA LEU A 75 13.02 15.33 -13.64
C LEU A 75 14.19 15.21 -12.65
N SER A 76 14.41 16.25 -11.85
CA SER A 76 15.43 16.22 -10.79
C SER A 76 14.92 15.53 -9.52
N LEU A 77 15.85 15.11 -8.66
CA LEU A 77 15.51 14.45 -7.39
C LEU A 77 14.64 15.31 -6.46
N GLN A 78 14.61 16.63 -6.61
CA GLN A 78 13.77 17.50 -5.78
C GLN A 78 12.36 17.71 -6.37
N HIS A 79 12.10 17.25 -7.58
CA HIS A 79 10.78 17.34 -8.20
C HIS A 79 9.78 16.44 -7.43
N PRO A 80 8.59 16.93 -7.01
CA PRO A 80 7.64 16.17 -6.20
C PRO A 80 7.22 14.83 -6.81
N TRP A 81 7.10 14.81 -8.14
CA TRP A 81 6.69 13.67 -8.95
C TRP A 81 7.87 12.86 -9.53
N TYR A 82 9.09 13.09 -9.06
CA TYR A 82 10.27 12.34 -9.49
C TYR A 82 10.11 10.85 -9.17
N MET A 83 10.46 9.99 -10.12
CA MET A 83 10.58 8.55 -9.94
C MET A 83 11.76 8.02 -10.73
N ASN A 84 12.68 7.31 -10.06
CA ASN A 84 13.85 6.76 -10.74
C ASN A 84 13.54 5.39 -11.36
N HIS A 85 13.17 5.39 -12.64
CA HIS A 85 12.92 4.18 -13.42
C HIS A 85 14.11 3.21 -13.45
N THR A 86 15.34 3.74 -13.56
CA THR A 86 16.55 2.91 -13.61
C THR A 86 16.76 2.16 -12.30
N SER A 87 16.57 2.82 -11.16
CA SER A 87 16.70 2.19 -9.85
C SER A 87 15.65 1.09 -9.63
N LEU A 88 14.38 1.36 -9.96
CA LEU A 88 13.32 0.34 -9.86
C LEU A 88 13.61 -0.88 -10.76
N LYS A 89 14.02 -0.65 -12.02
CA LYS A 89 14.39 -1.75 -12.93
C LYS A 89 15.57 -2.57 -12.40
N ARG A 90 16.55 -1.93 -11.74
CA ARG A 90 17.67 -2.64 -11.10
C ARG A 90 17.25 -3.49 -9.90
N LEU A 91 16.19 -3.09 -9.19
CA LEU A 91 15.57 -3.92 -8.14
C LEU A 91 14.79 -5.11 -8.71
N GLY A 92 14.52 -5.13 -10.02
CA GLY A 92 13.76 -6.20 -10.68
C GLY A 92 12.25 -5.97 -10.70
N VAL A 93 11.76 -4.79 -10.30
CA VAL A 93 10.32 -4.49 -10.29
C VAL A 93 9.83 -3.98 -11.64
N ASN A 94 8.54 -4.21 -11.91
CA ASN A 94 7.87 -3.72 -13.10
C ASN A 94 7.36 -2.29 -12.89
N ILE A 95 7.33 -1.51 -13.97
CA ILE A 95 6.80 -0.15 -13.97
C ILE A 95 5.70 -0.10 -15.02
N ILE A 96 4.50 0.33 -14.60
CA ILE A 96 3.38 0.62 -15.48
C ILE A 96 3.10 2.11 -15.38
N GLN A 97 3.10 2.82 -16.51
CA GLN A 97 2.79 4.24 -16.52
C GLN A 97 1.31 4.45 -16.84
N THR A 98 0.64 5.27 -16.04
CA THR A 98 -0.69 5.78 -16.40
C THR A 98 -0.59 6.77 -17.57
N PRO A 99 -1.62 6.87 -18.43
CA PRO A 99 -1.61 7.81 -19.56
C PRO A 99 -1.78 9.27 -19.12
N VAL A 100 -2.46 9.48 -17.99
CA VAL A 100 -2.71 10.78 -17.35
C VAL A 100 -2.76 10.59 -15.84
N LEU A 101 -2.73 11.68 -15.08
CA LEU A 101 -2.98 11.62 -13.64
C LEU A 101 -4.42 11.16 -13.37
N LEU A 102 -4.55 10.04 -12.66
CA LEU A 102 -5.80 9.47 -12.20
C LEU A 102 -6.05 9.87 -10.74
N ASN A 103 -7.30 10.12 -10.37
CA ASN A 103 -7.70 10.18 -8.97
C ASN A 103 -7.67 8.78 -8.33
N PHE A 104 -7.90 8.66 -7.02
CA PHE A 104 -7.79 7.37 -6.33
C PHE A 104 -8.78 6.34 -6.87
N ALA A 105 -10.06 6.68 -7.02
CA ALA A 105 -11.07 5.78 -7.55
C ALA A 105 -10.78 5.33 -9.00
N GLN A 106 -10.30 6.25 -9.84
CA GLN A 106 -9.85 5.95 -11.19
C GLN A 106 -8.62 5.03 -11.20
N LEU A 107 -7.68 5.24 -10.30
CA LEU A 107 -6.48 4.41 -10.16
C LEU A 107 -6.84 2.98 -9.72
N GLN A 108 -7.79 2.82 -8.79
CA GLN A 108 -8.30 1.50 -8.41
C GLN A 108 -9.00 0.78 -9.58
N ASN A 109 -9.81 1.50 -10.36
CA ASN A 109 -10.37 0.94 -11.60
C ASN A 109 -9.30 0.65 -12.66
N PHE A 110 -8.20 1.39 -12.67
CA PHE A 110 -7.06 1.08 -13.52
C PHE A 110 -6.40 -0.25 -13.10
N TYR A 111 -6.25 -0.54 -11.81
CA TYR A 111 -5.78 -1.84 -11.33
C TYR A 111 -6.71 -2.98 -11.74
N LEU A 112 -8.02 -2.77 -11.62
CA LEU A 112 -9.01 -3.71 -12.14
C LEU A 112 -8.82 -3.95 -13.65
N SER A 113 -8.58 -2.90 -14.43
CA SER A 113 -8.33 -3.03 -15.87
C SER A 113 -7.04 -3.80 -16.19
N LEU A 114 -5.99 -3.64 -15.37
CA LEU A 114 -4.75 -4.40 -15.51
C LEU A 114 -4.97 -5.89 -15.28
N SER A 115 -5.89 -6.24 -14.37
CA SER A 115 -6.26 -7.65 -14.14
C SER A 115 -6.79 -8.33 -15.41
N TYR A 116 -7.51 -7.58 -16.26
CA TYR A 116 -7.99 -8.09 -17.55
C TYR A 116 -6.86 -8.22 -18.55
N ILE A 117 -6.04 -7.17 -18.67
CA ILE A 117 -4.93 -7.10 -19.64
C ILE A 117 -3.93 -8.23 -19.39
N HIS A 118 -3.64 -8.51 -18.13
CA HIS A 118 -2.67 -9.53 -17.73
C HIS A 118 -3.29 -10.87 -17.33
N SER A 119 -4.63 -10.97 -17.37
CA SER A 119 -5.37 -12.16 -16.96
C SER A 119 -5.03 -12.59 -15.52
N TRP A 120 -4.88 -11.62 -14.63
CA TRP A 120 -4.67 -11.84 -13.20
C TRP A 120 -6.00 -12.20 -12.54
N PRO A 121 -6.18 -13.44 -12.04
CA PRO A 121 -7.44 -13.83 -11.40
C PRO A 121 -7.68 -13.04 -10.12
N TYR A 122 -6.59 -12.69 -9.42
CA TYR A 122 -6.55 -11.91 -8.19
C TYR A 122 -5.30 -11.05 -8.21
N TYR A 123 -5.31 -9.95 -7.47
CA TYR A 123 -4.13 -9.11 -7.27
C TYR A 123 -4.11 -8.58 -5.86
N PHE A 124 -2.90 -8.33 -5.36
CA PHE A 124 -2.70 -7.51 -4.17
C PHE A 124 -2.49 -6.07 -4.60
N TRP A 125 -2.99 -5.13 -3.80
CA TRP A 125 -2.59 -3.74 -3.90
C TRP A 125 -2.13 -3.23 -2.55
N SER A 126 -1.23 -2.26 -2.58
CA SER A 126 -0.71 -1.62 -1.38
C SER A 126 -0.51 -0.12 -1.59
N HIS A 127 -0.60 0.58 -0.48
CA HIS A 127 -0.21 1.98 -0.36
C HIS A 127 1.30 2.14 -0.59
N MET A 128 1.70 3.26 -1.18
CA MET A 128 3.12 3.56 -1.37
C MET A 128 3.82 4.03 -0.09
N ASP A 129 3.06 4.44 0.92
CA ASP A 129 3.55 5.02 2.17
C ASP A 129 3.60 4.04 3.34
N VAL A 130 3.91 2.78 3.04
CA VAL A 130 4.03 1.70 4.04
C VAL A 130 5.46 1.27 4.33
N LEU A 131 5.63 0.63 5.48
CA LEU A 131 6.78 -0.20 5.83
C LEU A 131 6.30 -1.62 6.13
N ALA A 132 6.64 -2.59 5.27
CA ALA A 132 6.23 -3.98 5.39
C ALA A 132 7.33 -4.84 6.04
N LEU A 133 6.99 -5.55 7.13
CA LEU A 133 7.89 -6.45 7.86
C LEU A 133 7.21 -7.80 8.08
N GLY A 134 7.95 -8.91 7.93
CA GLY A 134 7.47 -10.24 8.28
C GLY A 134 7.51 -10.51 9.79
N HIS A 135 6.89 -11.60 10.26
CA HIS A 135 6.91 -12.03 11.67
C HIS A 135 8.20 -12.76 12.05
N GLU A 136 9.36 -12.12 12.00
CA GLU A 136 10.66 -12.80 12.18
C GLU A 136 10.89 -13.35 13.59
N ASN A 137 10.24 -12.79 14.63
CA ASN A 137 10.24 -13.38 15.97
C ASN A 137 9.21 -14.52 16.15
N GLY A 138 8.57 -14.95 15.06
CA GLY A 138 7.47 -15.91 15.04
C GLY A 138 6.13 -15.29 15.42
N PHE A 139 5.05 -15.98 15.05
CA PHE A 139 3.68 -15.65 15.42
C PHE A 139 2.94 -16.95 15.74
N GLU A 140 2.46 -17.07 16.98
CA GLU A 140 1.85 -18.30 17.49
C GLU A 140 0.71 -18.78 16.59
N GLY A 141 0.75 -20.07 16.22
CA GLY A 141 -0.24 -20.68 15.33
C GLY A 141 -0.14 -20.29 13.85
N LEU A 142 0.79 -19.40 13.46
CA LEU A 142 0.89 -18.89 12.09
C LEU A 142 2.26 -19.18 11.44
N THR A 143 3.36 -18.79 12.09
CA THR A 143 4.73 -19.03 11.59
C THR A 143 5.72 -19.18 12.75
N PRO A 144 6.68 -20.11 12.69
CA PRO A 144 7.79 -20.18 13.64
C PRO A 144 8.75 -18.98 13.47
N ARG A 145 9.85 -18.93 14.22
CA ARG A 145 10.82 -17.83 14.12
C ARG A 145 11.61 -17.90 12.81
N ALA A 146 12.10 -16.75 12.34
CA ALA A 146 13.02 -16.70 11.21
C ALA A 146 14.27 -17.54 11.51
N GLY A 147 14.68 -18.38 10.56
CA GLY A 147 15.77 -19.35 10.72
C GLY A 147 15.33 -20.72 11.24
N GLU A 148 14.12 -20.85 11.79
CA GLU A 148 13.55 -22.15 12.17
C GLU A 148 12.89 -22.85 10.97
N PRO A 149 12.91 -24.20 10.90
CA PRO A 149 12.21 -24.94 9.86
C PRO A 149 10.72 -24.59 9.82
N GLY A 150 10.21 -24.27 8.62
CA GLY A 150 8.81 -23.92 8.40
C GLY A 150 8.47 -22.45 8.58
N TYR A 151 9.45 -21.56 8.76
CA TYR A 151 9.22 -20.11 8.72
C TYR A 151 8.53 -19.69 7.41
N LYS A 152 7.54 -18.82 7.53
CA LYS A 152 6.77 -18.26 6.42
C LYS A 152 6.99 -16.75 6.35
N SER A 153 7.43 -16.29 5.18
CA SER A 153 7.56 -14.86 4.91
C SER A 153 6.19 -14.19 4.80
N LEU A 154 6.18 -12.85 4.75
CA LEU A 154 4.95 -12.09 4.54
C LEU A 154 4.24 -12.53 3.25
N TYR A 155 5.02 -12.65 2.17
CA TYR A 155 4.51 -13.13 0.88
C TYR A 155 3.93 -14.55 0.96
N THR A 156 4.61 -15.48 1.64
CA THR A 156 4.09 -16.85 1.81
C THR A 156 2.76 -16.86 2.56
N LEU A 157 2.64 -16.06 3.63
CA LEU A 157 1.38 -15.96 4.39
C LEU A 157 0.26 -15.33 3.56
N CYS A 158 0.55 -14.33 2.73
CA CYS A 158 -0.42 -13.77 1.78
C CYS A 158 -0.92 -14.83 0.79
N LEU A 159 -0.04 -15.67 0.25
CA LEU A 159 -0.43 -16.75 -0.67
C LEU A 159 -1.25 -17.86 0.01
N GLU A 160 -0.89 -18.22 1.24
CA GLU A 160 -1.66 -19.18 2.03
C GLU A 160 -3.07 -18.65 2.33
N GLU A 161 -3.20 -17.36 2.66
CA GLU A 161 -4.50 -16.73 2.86
C GLU A 161 -5.34 -16.69 1.58
N LEU A 162 -4.73 -16.39 0.43
CA LEU A 162 -5.41 -16.49 -0.87
C LEU A 162 -5.92 -17.91 -1.09
N ASN A 163 -5.08 -18.93 -0.94
CA ASN A 163 -5.49 -20.33 -1.12
C ASN A 163 -6.60 -20.75 -0.16
N ARG A 164 -6.50 -20.36 1.11
CA ARG A 164 -7.53 -20.62 2.12
C ARG A 164 -8.85 -19.98 1.69
N THR A 165 -8.81 -18.72 1.29
CA THR A 165 -9.98 -17.98 0.80
C THR A 165 -10.62 -18.66 -0.42
N LEU A 166 -9.82 -19.13 -1.39
CA LEU A 166 -10.32 -19.87 -2.54
C LEU A 166 -10.98 -21.21 -2.16
N ALA A 167 -10.52 -21.84 -1.08
CA ALA A 167 -11.06 -23.11 -0.61
C ALA A 167 -12.31 -22.94 0.28
N THR A 168 -12.43 -21.84 1.03
CA THR A 168 -13.46 -21.69 2.08
C THR A 168 -14.56 -20.70 1.73
N ASP A 169 -14.30 -19.72 0.87
CA ASP A 169 -15.21 -18.60 0.66
C ASP A 169 -15.67 -18.54 -0.80
N GLU A 170 -16.93 -18.90 -1.04
CA GLU A 170 -17.50 -18.87 -2.39
C GLU A 170 -17.71 -17.43 -2.91
N ARG A 171 -17.99 -16.48 -2.00
CA ARG A 171 -18.35 -15.09 -2.33
C ARG A 171 -17.57 -14.08 -1.49
N TRP A 172 -16.28 -13.93 -1.79
CA TRP A 172 -15.40 -12.96 -1.14
C TRP A 172 -15.05 -11.79 -2.06
N GLY A 173 -15.04 -10.58 -1.52
CA GLY A 173 -14.66 -9.36 -2.23
C GLY A 173 -13.21 -8.98 -2.00
N THR A 174 -12.79 -9.00 -0.73
CA THR A 174 -11.43 -8.61 -0.36
C THR A 174 -10.92 -9.32 0.90
N ARG A 175 -9.59 -9.32 1.07
CA ARG A 175 -8.92 -9.56 2.35
C ARG A 175 -8.05 -8.39 2.71
N PHE A 176 -8.22 -7.87 3.91
CA PHE A 176 -7.37 -6.84 4.48
C PHE A 176 -6.28 -7.50 5.32
N PHE A 177 -5.03 -7.10 5.13
CA PHE A 177 -3.91 -7.57 5.94
C PHE A 177 -3.44 -6.54 6.97
N ALA A 178 -3.73 -5.27 6.72
CA ALA A 178 -3.50 -4.16 7.63
C ALA A 178 -4.42 -3.00 7.21
N TYR A 179 -5.73 -3.17 7.42
CA TYR A 179 -6.73 -2.32 6.77
C TYR A 179 -6.50 -2.27 5.24
N ASP A 180 -6.70 -1.13 4.58
CA ASP A 180 -6.50 -0.96 3.14
C ASP A 180 -5.02 -0.82 2.72
N HIS A 181 -4.07 -0.79 3.66
CA HIS A 181 -2.63 -0.61 3.35
C HIS A 181 -2.02 -1.78 2.56
N LEU A 182 -2.52 -3.00 2.78
CA LEU A 182 -2.22 -4.18 1.97
C LEU A 182 -3.49 -5.03 1.86
N THR A 183 -3.94 -5.23 0.63
CA THR A 183 -5.27 -5.76 0.36
C THR A 183 -5.21 -6.76 -0.78
N LEU A 184 -5.80 -7.95 -0.59
CA LEU A 184 -6.09 -8.90 -1.66
C LEU A 184 -7.45 -8.57 -2.28
N GLN A 185 -7.49 -8.46 -3.61
CA GLN A 185 -8.68 -8.04 -4.32
C GLN A 185 -9.21 -9.16 -5.23
N ASN A 186 -10.55 -9.31 -5.23
CA ASN A 186 -11.26 -10.14 -6.21
C ASN A 186 -11.84 -9.28 -7.34
N PRO A 187 -11.28 -9.33 -8.57
CA PRO A 187 -11.80 -8.63 -9.75
C PRO A 187 -13.29 -8.92 -10.02
N LYS A 188 -13.74 -10.17 -9.86
CA LYS A 188 -15.14 -10.56 -10.09
C LYS A 188 -16.10 -9.86 -9.13
N ALA A 189 -15.68 -9.68 -7.87
CA ALA A 189 -16.49 -8.95 -6.91
C ALA A 189 -16.57 -7.48 -7.28
N LEU A 190 -15.44 -6.88 -7.67
CA LEU A 190 -15.40 -5.48 -8.13
C LEU A 190 -16.34 -5.27 -9.33
N GLU A 191 -16.33 -6.19 -10.30
CA GLU A 191 -17.25 -6.16 -11.43
C GLU A 191 -18.73 -6.21 -11.00
N ASP A 192 -19.08 -7.10 -10.08
CA ASP A 192 -20.46 -7.28 -9.62
C ASP A 192 -21.01 -6.00 -8.96
N ILE A 193 -20.15 -5.21 -8.32
CA ILE A 193 -20.55 -3.92 -7.73
C ILE A 193 -20.42 -2.74 -8.71
N GLY A 194 -19.79 -2.93 -9.87
CA GLY A 194 -19.57 -1.88 -10.89
C GLY A 194 -18.25 -1.09 -10.74
N GLY A 195 -17.25 -1.65 -10.08
CA GLY A 195 -15.96 -1.02 -9.81
C GLY A 195 -16.04 0.06 -8.72
N TRP A 196 -15.02 0.92 -8.67
CA TRP A 196 -15.00 2.11 -7.82
C TRP A 196 -15.75 3.25 -8.49
N ASP A 197 -16.53 4.03 -7.73
CA ASP A 197 -17.25 5.18 -8.30
C ASP A 197 -16.29 6.34 -8.56
N THR A 198 -15.95 6.56 -9.82
CA THR A 198 -14.99 7.61 -10.22
C THR A 198 -15.46 9.04 -9.96
N LEU A 199 -16.74 9.26 -9.65
CA LEU A 199 -17.28 10.55 -9.23
C LEU A 199 -17.07 10.82 -7.73
N ILE A 200 -16.60 9.82 -6.98
CA ILE A 200 -16.13 9.93 -5.60
C ILE A 200 -14.60 9.72 -5.64
N PRO A 201 -13.81 10.76 -6.00
CA PRO A 201 -12.42 10.61 -6.45
C PRO A 201 -11.41 10.23 -5.35
N TYR A 202 -11.67 10.57 -4.09
CA TYR A 202 -10.75 10.40 -2.95
C TYR A 202 -11.51 9.91 -1.72
N TYR A 203 -11.59 10.66 -0.62
CA TYR A 203 -12.29 10.21 0.59
C TYR A 203 -13.78 9.90 0.34
N MET A 204 -14.30 8.94 1.12
CA MET A 204 -15.61 8.29 1.00
C MET A 204 -15.74 7.24 -0.11
N THR A 205 -14.75 7.10 -1.00
CA THR A 205 -14.80 6.12 -2.09
C THR A 205 -14.61 4.68 -1.60
N ASP A 206 -13.83 4.52 -0.54
CA ASP A 206 -13.67 3.28 0.24
C ASP A 206 -14.98 2.90 0.91
N CYS A 207 -15.62 3.86 1.60
CA CYS A 207 -16.91 3.65 2.24
C CYS A 207 -18.01 3.32 1.24
N ASP A 208 -18.00 3.92 0.05
CA ASP A 208 -18.89 3.56 -1.05
C ASP A 208 -18.63 2.13 -1.54
N THR A 209 -17.38 1.80 -1.88
CA THR A 209 -17.03 0.55 -2.53
C THR A 209 -17.17 -0.65 -1.60
N TYR A 210 -16.66 -0.56 -0.37
CA TYR A 210 -16.71 -1.63 0.62
C TYR A 210 -18.16 -1.90 1.05
N THR A 211 -18.95 -0.86 1.30
CA THR A 211 -20.35 -1.07 1.63
C THR A 211 -21.13 -1.71 0.47
N ARG A 212 -20.84 -1.36 -0.79
CA ARG A 212 -21.43 -2.02 -1.96
C ARG A 212 -21.07 -3.51 -2.04
N PHE A 213 -19.88 -3.94 -1.59
CA PHE A 213 -19.57 -5.37 -1.44
C PHE A 213 -20.56 -6.05 -0.48
N HIS A 214 -20.73 -5.47 0.71
CA HIS A 214 -21.64 -6.02 1.72
C HIS A 214 -23.10 -6.04 1.25
N MET A 215 -23.57 -4.98 0.59
CA MET A 215 -24.93 -4.93 0.00
C MET A 215 -25.15 -6.02 -1.06
N ARG A 216 -24.06 -6.47 -1.70
CA ARG A 216 -24.05 -7.56 -2.68
C ARG A 216 -23.57 -8.89 -2.09
N ASN A 217 -23.55 -9.04 -0.76
CA ASN A 217 -23.15 -10.25 -0.05
C ASN A 217 -21.73 -10.76 -0.40
N TRP A 218 -20.81 -9.88 -0.76
CA TRP A 218 -19.38 -10.20 -0.85
C TRP A 218 -18.72 -9.98 0.51
N THR A 219 -17.98 -10.99 1.00
CA THR A 219 -17.30 -10.89 2.29
C THR A 219 -16.04 -10.04 2.21
N GLN A 220 -15.75 -9.35 3.31
CA GLN A 220 -14.51 -8.61 3.54
C GLN A 220 -14.01 -9.05 4.90
N ASN A 221 -12.91 -9.81 4.92
CA ASN A 221 -12.37 -10.39 6.14
C ASN A 221 -10.93 -9.95 6.32
N ASP A 222 -10.52 -9.80 7.57
CA ASP A 222 -9.12 -9.55 7.91
C ASP A 222 -8.32 -10.85 7.92
N SER A 223 -7.03 -10.74 7.59
CA SER A 223 -6.04 -11.81 7.78
C SER A 223 -4.72 -11.20 8.24
N ASN A 224 -3.79 -12.04 8.68
CA ASN A 224 -2.51 -11.61 9.20
C ASN A 224 -1.38 -12.23 8.38
N CYS A 225 -0.52 -11.40 7.80
CA CYS A 225 0.67 -11.83 7.07
C CYS A 225 1.97 -11.21 7.58
N GLY A 226 1.91 -10.32 8.57
CA GLY A 226 3.06 -9.53 8.98
C GLY A 226 2.64 -8.20 9.62
N VAL A 227 3.58 -7.27 9.66
CA VAL A 227 3.36 -5.90 10.14
C VAL A 227 3.52 -4.96 8.94
N VAL A 228 2.41 -4.44 8.44
CA VAL A 228 2.39 -3.41 7.40
C VAL A 228 2.01 -2.10 8.07
N THR A 229 3.01 -1.23 8.21
CA THR A 229 2.88 0.01 8.98
C THR A 229 2.65 1.18 8.05
N ASP A 230 1.64 2.00 8.33
CA ASP A 230 1.38 3.25 7.63
C ASP A 230 2.33 4.36 8.14
N THR A 231 3.11 4.96 7.23
CA THR A 231 4.23 5.84 7.58
C THR A 231 4.18 7.19 6.86
N SER A 232 4.73 8.23 7.49
CA SER A 232 4.92 9.57 6.90
C SER A 232 6.40 9.99 6.88
N VAL A 233 7.28 9.04 7.14
CA VAL A 233 8.71 9.23 7.32
C VAL A 233 9.45 8.09 6.64
N VAL A 234 10.74 8.27 6.39
CA VAL A 234 11.57 7.25 5.76
C VAL A 234 12.67 6.77 6.68
N LEU A 235 13.01 5.48 6.57
CA LEU A 235 14.21 4.92 7.18
C LEU A 235 15.43 5.72 6.75
N ASP A 236 16.34 5.97 7.69
CA ASP A 236 17.57 6.73 7.41
C ASP A 236 18.44 6.03 6.37
N ASN A 237 18.43 4.70 6.38
CA ASN A 237 19.18 3.86 5.47
C ASN A 237 18.41 2.55 5.22
N LEU A 238 18.15 2.22 3.94
CA LEU A 238 17.40 1.02 3.58
C LEU A 238 18.16 -0.29 3.82
N LEU A 239 19.48 -0.25 4.06
CA LEU A 239 20.26 -1.44 4.45
C LEU A 239 19.75 -2.08 5.75
N VAL A 240 19.03 -1.32 6.58
CA VAL A 240 18.40 -1.87 7.79
C VAL A 240 17.36 -2.95 7.45
N LEU A 241 16.74 -2.90 6.27
CA LEU A 241 15.82 -3.92 5.78
C LEU A 241 16.56 -5.21 5.38
N TYR A 242 17.88 -5.19 5.25
CA TYR A 242 18.69 -6.38 5.02
C TYR A 242 19.36 -6.89 6.29
N ARG A 243 18.98 -6.34 7.46
CA ARG A 243 19.53 -6.68 8.78
C ARG A 243 21.06 -6.48 8.79
N ASP A 244 21.53 -5.44 8.11
CA ASP A 244 22.94 -5.09 8.06
C ASP A 244 23.39 -4.57 9.44
N PRO A 245 24.26 -5.31 10.16
CA PRO A 245 24.65 -4.95 11.52
C PRO A 245 25.52 -3.68 11.58
N SER A 246 26.02 -3.18 10.44
CA SER A 246 26.80 -1.93 10.38
C SER A 246 25.92 -0.68 10.47
N VAL A 247 24.60 -0.83 10.39
CA VAL A 247 23.64 0.27 10.40
C VAL A 247 22.69 0.09 11.58
N THR A 248 22.36 1.20 12.26
CA THR A 248 21.33 1.19 13.31
C THR A 248 19.99 1.65 12.74
N PRO A 249 18.89 0.91 12.95
CA PRO A 249 17.55 1.35 12.55
C PRO A 249 17.14 2.68 13.19
N ASP A 250 16.86 3.69 12.36
CA ASP A 250 16.16 4.93 12.74
C ASP A 250 15.49 5.52 11.49
N PHE A 251 14.75 6.63 11.67
CA PHE A 251 14.06 7.32 10.59
C PHE A 251 14.31 8.83 10.58
N ARG A 252 14.05 9.41 9.42
CA ARG A 252 14.02 10.86 9.17
C ARG A 252 12.72 11.26 8.50
N ASP A 253 12.28 12.46 8.84
CA ASP A 253 11.16 13.10 8.18
C ASP A 253 11.64 13.73 6.85
N PRO A 254 11.05 13.36 5.69
CA PRO A 254 11.34 14.04 4.42
C PRO A 254 10.81 15.48 4.38
N ASN A 255 9.90 15.86 5.28
CA ASN A 255 9.34 17.20 5.45
C ASN A 255 9.35 17.65 6.94
N PRO A 256 10.55 17.86 7.52
CA PRO A 256 10.69 18.18 8.94
C PRO A 256 9.99 19.49 9.28
N PRO A 257 9.46 19.64 10.51
CA PRO A 257 8.84 20.90 10.92
C PRO A 257 9.89 22.01 10.96
N PRO A 258 9.47 23.29 10.81
CA PRO A 258 10.36 24.41 11.04
C PRO A 258 11.03 24.27 12.43
N PRO A 259 12.32 24.60 12.56
CA PRO A 259 12.97 24.58 13.86
C PRO A 259 12.22 25.52 14.82
N PRO A 260 12.04 25.15 16.10
CA PRO A 260 11.39 26.02 17.07
C PRO A 260 12.13 27.35 17.15
N SER A 261 11.38 28.45 17.29
CA SER A 261 11.95 29.78 17.53
C SER A 261 12.88 29.73 18.73
N ALA A 262 14.05 30.40 18.64
CA ALA A 262 15.09 30.41 19.66
C ALA A 262 14.53 30.85 21.03
N GLY A 263 14.13 29.88 21.86
CA GLY A 263 13.41 30.13 23.11
C GLY A 263 12.84 28.85 23.73
N GLU A 264 12.51 27.84 22.92
CA GLU A 264 12.07 26.55 23.43
C GLU A 264 13.26 25.57 23.48
N GLY A 265 13.47 25.00 24.67
CA GLY A 265 14.68 24.27 25.03
C GLY A 265 15.02 23.15 24.05
N LYS A 266 16.28 23.13 23.60
CA LYS A 266 16.86 22.00 22.87
C LYS A 266 16.74 20.74 23.74
N GLN A 267 15.72 19.92 23.52
CA GLN A 267 15.81 18.51 23.88
C GLN A 267 16.92 17.92 23.00
N LYS A 268 18.10 17.73 23.58
CA LYS A 268 19.17 16.96 22.97
C LYS A 268 18.58 15.60 22.60
N ARG A 269 18.47 15.31 21.30
CA ARG A 269 18.46 13.92 20.81
C ARG A 269 19.70 13.28 21.43
N GLN A 270 19.53 12.52 22.51
CA GLN A 270 20.60 11.68 23.03
C GLN A 270 20.96 10.75 21.88
N ALA A 271 22.21 10.83 21.42
CA ALA A 271 22.78 9.78 20.59
C ALA A 271 22.65 8.49 21.40
N ARG A 272 21.62 7.70 21.11
CA ARG A 272 21.52 6.34 21.65
C ARG A 272 22.73 5.62 21.05
N GLY A 273 23.70 5.30 21.91
CA GLY A 273 24.84 4.46 21.50
C GLY A 273 24.31 3.18 20.86
N VAL A 274 25.08 2.62 19.93
CA VAL A 274 24.76 1.34 19.26
C VAL A 274 24.45 0.31 20.37
N PRO A 275 23.20 -0.17 20.49
CA PRO A 275 22.86 -1.14 21.52
C PRO A 275 23.66 -2.43 21.29
N PRO A 276 24.17 -3.09 22.35
CA PRO A 276 24.80 -4.40 22.20
C PRO A 276 23.77 -5.39 21.62
N GLY A 277 24.19 -6.25 20.68
CA GLY A 277 23.39 -7.40 20.22
C GLY A 277 22.81 -7.34 18.79
N LEU A 278 23.19 -6.37 17.95
CA LEU A 278 22.73 -6.29 16.54
C LEU A 278 23.24 -7.39 15.61
N ASN A 279 23.99 -8.38 16.12
CA ASN A 279 24.46 -9.51 15.31
C ASN A 279 23.41 -10.63 15.19
N GLU A 280 22.39 -10.64 16.05
CA GLU A 280 21.30 -11.63 16.01
C GLU A 280 20.15 -11.09 15.15
N PRO A 281 19.79 -11.74 14.02
CA PRO A 281 18.81 -11.22 13.06
C PRO A 281 17.44 -10.89 13.68
N VAL A 282 16.97 -11.72 14.62
CA VAL A 282 15.67 -11.52 15.29
C VAL A 282 15.71 -10.33 16.26
N GLU A 283 16.81 -10.11 16.98
CA GLU A 283 16.96 -8.93 17.84
C GLU A 283 17.09 -7.66 17.01
N TYR A 284 17.79 -7.72 15.87
CA TYR A 284 17.82 -6.64 14.90
C TYR A 284 16.40 -6.32 14.39
N TRP A 285 15.63 -7.35 14.00
CA TRP A 285 14.25 -7.18 13.57
C TRP A 285 13.37 -6.54 14.64
N LYS A 286 13.51 -6.90 15.92
CA LYS A 286 12.77 -6.26 17.01
C LYS A 286 13.04 -4.76 17.08
N ARG A 287 14.29 -4.34 16.87
CA ARG A 287 14.63 -2.90 16.77
C ARG A 287 13.98 -2.23 15.58
N LEU A 288 13.97 -2.89 14.43
CA LEU A 288 13.29 -2.38 13.25
C LEU A 288 11.77 -2.27 13.47
N LEU A 289 11.17 -3.23 14.19
CA LEU A 289 9.76 -3.17 14.58
C LEU A 289 9.48 -2.00 15.54
N GLU A 290 10.35 -1.76 16.54
CA GLU A 290 10.27 -0.56 17.40
C GLU A 290 10.37 0.74 16.58
N VAL A 291 11.19 0.75 15.52
CA VAL A 291 11.26 1.91 14.61
C VAL A 291 9.96 2.07 13.82
N ALA A 292 9.41 0.99 13.27
CA ALA A 292 8.13 1.01 12.58
C ALA A 292 7.00 1.55 13.46
N ASP A 293 6.91 1.09 14.71
CA ASP A 293 5.95 1.58 15.70
C ASP A 293 6.11 3.10 15.96
N ARG A 294 7.36 3.58 16.12
CA ARG A 294 7.61 5.02 16.22
C ARG A 294 7.21 5.78 14.95
N MET A 295 7.41 5.22 13.76
CA MET A 295 7.00 5.83 12.49
C MET A 295 5.46 5.91 12.39
N PHE A 296 4.74 4.89 12.85
CA PHE A 296 3.29 4.89 12.95
C PHE A 296 2.79 6.01 13.85
N HIS A 297 3.32 6.09 15.07
CA HIS A 297 2.96 7.14 16.03
C HIS A 297 3.35 8.53 15.55
N TYR A 298 4.45 8.66 14.81
CA TYR A 298 4.84 9.92 14.19
C TYR A 298 3.80 10.39 13.17
N LYS A 299 3.30 9.49 12.31
CA LYS A 299 2.25 9.78 11.33
C LYS A 299 0.92 10.19 11.99
N HIS A 300 0.56 9.53 13.09
CA HIS A 300 -0.70 9.73 13.78
C HIS A 300 -0.62 10.77 14.91
N GLY A 301 0.47 11.53 14.98
CA GLY A 301 0.61 12.67 15.88
C GLY A 301 -0.05 13.95 15.37
N ASP A 302 0.17 15.04 16.07
CA ASP A 302 -0.58 16.30 15.89
C ASP A 302 -0.25 17.08 14.60
N ARG A 303 0.79 16.68 13.86
CA ARG A 303 1.24 17.39 12.63
C ARG A 303 0.41 17.08 11.39
N GLY A 304 -0.54 16.15 11.49
CA GLY A 304 -1.30 15.64 10.35
C GLY A 304 -0.61 14.46 9.66
N ARG A 305 -1.44 13.59 9.05
CA ARG A 305 -1.02 12.26 8.59
C ARG A 305 -0.17 12.27 7.30
N ASN A 306 -0.35 13.27 6.44
CA ASN A 306 0.16 13.25 5.07
C ASN A 306 1.25 14.29 4.79
N THR A 307 1.98 14.73 5.82
CA THR A 307 3.04 15.77 5.71
C THR A 307 4.14 15.41 4.70
N TRP A 308 4.40 14.11 4.51
CA TRP A 308 5.38 13.56 3.58
C TRP A 308 5.14 13.93 2.12
N GLN A 309 3.88 14.23 1.77
CA GLN A 309 3.47 14.63 0.42
C GLN A 309 4.09 15.97 -0.01
N SER A 310 4.58 16.73 0.96
CA SER A 310 5.29 17.98 0.81
C SER A 310 6.77 17.83 1.15
N GLY A 311 7.40 16.68 0.95
CA GLY A 311 8.85 16.49 1.20
C GLY A 311 9.77 16.90 0.05
N GLN A 312 9.21 17.06 -1.15
CA GLN A 312 9.93 17.44 -2.37
C GLN A 312 9.23 18.68 -2.96
N HIS A 313 9.98 19.74 -3.25
CA HIS A 313 9.45 21.07 -3.63
C HIS A 313 10.13 21.72 -4.84
N GLY A 314 11.10 21.03 -5.46
CA GLY A 314 11.85 21.54 -6.60
C GLY A 314 11.08 21.41 -7.91
N GLY A 315 11.80 21.44 -9.02
CA GLY A 315 11.24 21.18 -10.34
C GLY A 315 10.82 22.39 -11.16
N GLN A 316 10.90 23.61 -10.61
CA GLN A 316 10.55 24.81 -11.36
C GLN A 316 11.40 24.94 -12.63
N GLY A 317 10.74 25.02 -13.79
CA GLY A 317 11.39 25.07 -15.10
C GLY A 317 11.64 23.70 -15.74
N GLU A 318 11.33 22.60 -15.04
CA GLU A 318 11.38 21.24 -15.61
C GLU A 318 10.09 20.92 -16.41
N PRO A 319 10.12 19.93 -17.32
CA PRO A 319 8.94 19.53 -18.08
C PRO A 319 7.78 19.11 -17.18
N PHE A 320 6.56 19.53 -17.55
CA PHE A 320 5.32 19.22 -16.82
C PHE A 320 5.28 19.73 -15.37
N TYR A 321 6.16 20.67 -15.00
CA TYR A 321 6.14 21.31 -13.69
C TYR A 321 4.73 21.84 -13.36
N TYR A 322 4.30 21.55 -12.15
CA TYR A 322 3.07 22.06 -11.55
C TYR A 322 3.39 22.49 -10.11
N ASP A 323 2.69 23.49 -9.59
CA ASP A 323 2.92 23.94 -8.21
C ASP A 323 2.46 22.88 -7.19
N SER A 324 3.36 22.42 -6.31
CA SER A 324 3.05 21.33 -5.37
C SER A 324 2.01 21.70 -4.32
N THR A 325 1.93 22.99 -3.96
CA THR A 325 0.97 23.50 -2.97
C THR A 325 -0.41 23.59 -3.60
N GLY A 326 -0.51 24.22 -4.77
CA GLY A 326 -1.73 24.28 -5.56
C GLY A 326 -2.23 22.90 -5.98
N PHE A 327 -1.34 21.92 -6.19
CA PHE A 327 -1.72 20.52 -6.37
C PHE A 327 -2.43 19.95 -5.15
N SER A 328 -1.89 20.18 -3.96
CA SER A 328 -2.49 19.70 -2.70
C SER A 328 -3.84 20.38 -2.43
N GLU A 329 -3.95 21.69 -2.68
CA GLU A 329 -5.22 22.42 -2.59
C GLU A 329 -6.27 21.88 -3.57
N ALA A 330 -5.88 21.62 -4.83
CA ALA A 330 -6.79 21.03 -5.82
C ALA A 330 -7.28 19.64 -5.40
N LEU A 331 -6.42 18.82 -4.77
CA LEU A 331 -6.81 17.52 -4.22
C LEU A 331 -7.82 17.66 -3.07
N GLU A 332 -7.66 18.64 -2.18
CA GLU A 332 -8.61 18.92 -1.11
C GLU A 332 -9.98 19.34 -1.68
N VAL A 333 -10.01 20.22 -2.67
CA VAL A 333 -11.25 20.61 -3.36
C VAL A 333 -11.96 19.40 -3.98
N LEU A 334 -11.23 18.53 -4.68
CA LEU A 334 -11.79 17.31 -5.27
C LEU A 334 -12.26 16.32 -4.21
N THR A 335 -11.58 16.26 -3.07
CA THR A 335 -11.97 15.43 -1.93
C THR A 335 -13.30 15.88 -1.35
N GLU A 336 -13.48 17.18 -1.11
CA GLU A 336 -14.75 17.72 -0.60
C GLU A 336 -15.88 17.59 -1.62
N ALA A 337 -15.59 17.79 -2.91
CA ALA A 337 -16.56 17.52 -3.97
C ALA A 337 -17.00 16.04 -3.97
N GLY A 338 -16.06 15.12 -3.78
CA GLY A 338 -16.34 13.67 -3.66
C GLY A 338 -17.23 13.32 -2.48
N LYS A 339 -16.98 13.92 -1.32
CA LYS A 339 -17.83 13.78 -0.13
C LYS A 339 -19.26 14.25 -0.40
N GLU A 340 -19.43 15.36 -1.10
CA GLU A 340 -20.78 15.83 -1.48
C GLU A 340 -21.46 14.91 -2.50
N VAL A 341 -20.72 14.35 -3.45
CA VAL A 341 -21.25 13.31 -4.36
C VAL A 341 -21.71 12.10 -3.56
N PHE A 342 -20.90 11.60 -2.63
CA PHE A 342 -21.27 10.50 -1.74
C PHE A 342 -22.56 10.80 -0.97
N ARG A 343 -22.65 11.98 -0.34
CA ARG A 343 -23.85 12.42 0.39
C ARG A 343 -25.09 12.48 -0.47
N ARG A 344 -24.99 12.91 -1.72
CA ARG A 344 -26.13 12.94 -2.66
C ARG A 344 -26.49 11.56 -3.19
N LYS A 345 -25.49 10.72 -3.45
CA LYS A 345 -25.67 9.36 -3.93
C LYS A 345 -26.42 8.51 -2.91
N TRP A 346 -26.03 8.60 -1.64
CA TRP A 346 -26.54 7.73 -0.59
C TRP A 346 -27.48 8.41 0.39
N GLY A 347 -27.66 9.72 0.32
CA GLY A 347 -28.43 10.47 1.31
C GLY A 347 -27.78 10.51 2.70
N HIS A 348 -26.61 9.86 2.88
CA HIS A 348 -25.95 9.63 4.17
C HIS A 348 -24.57 10.30 4.26
N GLY A 349 -24.15 10.67 5.47
CA GLY A 349 -22.93 11.45 5.71
C GLY A 349 -21.65 10.65 5.96
N ASP A 350 -21.79 9.39 6.36
CA ASP A 350 -20.68 8.53 6.76
C ASP A 350 -20.82 7.11 6.16
N CYS A 351 -19.92 6.22 6.57
CA CYS A 351 -19.75 4.88 6.02
C CYS A 351 -20.80 3.86 6.48
N ASP A 352 -21.65 4.18 7.47
CA ASP A 352 -22.69 3.28 7.99
C ASP A 352 -23.97 3.30 7.13
N LEU A 353 -23.81 2.97 5.85
CA LEU A 353 -24.92 3.01 4.88
C LEU A 353 -25.97 1.92 5.12
N ILE A 354 -25.57 0.76 5.68
CA ILE A 354 -26.47 -0.38 5.88
C ILE A 354 -27.17 -0.29 7.26
N GLY A 355 -26.41 -0.17 8.34
CA GLY A 355 -26.96 -0.18 9.70
C GLY A 355 -27.63 1.15 10.04
N GLY A 356 -26.92 2.24 9.83
CA GLY A 356 -27.37 3.62 10.06
C GLY A 356 -28.34 4.10 8.99
N GLY A 357 -28.00 3.88 7.71
CA GLY A 357 -28.81 4.35 6.58
C GLY A 357 -29.95 3.41 6.15
N GLY A 358 -29.91 2.12 6.51
CA GLY A 358 -30.90 1.13 6.03
C GLY A 358 -30.87 0.90 4.51
N LEU A 359 -29.78 1.28 3.84
CA LEU A 359 -29.67 1.33 2.39
C LEU A 359 -29.32 -0.01 1.77
N LYS A 360 -29.76 -0.20 0.53
CA LYS A 360 -29.44 -1.33 -0.35
C LYS A 360 -28.68 -0.86 -1.58
N PHE A 361 -28.12 -1.83 -2.31
CA PHE A 361 -27.32 -1.56 -3.50
C PHE A 361 -28.05 -0.69 -4.53
N GLU A 362 -29.35 -0.87 -4.68
CA GLU A 362 -30.20 -0.22 -5.69
C GLU A 362 -30.65 1.19 -5.30
N ASP A 363 -30.39 1.63 -4.07
CA ASP A 363 -30.82 2.91 -3.52
C ASP A 363 -29.93 4.09 -3.96
N GLN A 364 -28.79 3.79 -4.60
CA GLN A 364 -27.89 4.77 -5.22
C GLN A 364 -28.68 5.79 -6.05
N TRP A 365 -28.57 7.08 -5.70
CA TRP A 365 -29.22 8.23 -6.33
C TRP A 365 -30.76 8.28 -6.22
N LYS A 366 -31.38 7.46 -5.38
CA LYS A 366 -32.84 7.38 -5.23
C LYS A 366 -33.35 7.84 -3.87
N VAL A 367 -32.45 8.23 -2.98
CA VAL A 367 -32.76 8.52 -1.58
C VAL A 367 -32.80 10.02 -1.31
N LEU A 368 -33.73 10.42 -0.44
CA LEU A 368 -33.75 11.77 0.10
C LEU A 368 -32.58 11.94 1.08
N LYS A 369 -32.04 13.14 1.17
CA LYS A 369 -30.99 13.46 2.14
C LYS A 369 -31.47 13.17 3.56
N ASP A 370 -30.58 12.65 4.42
CA ASP A 370 -30.79 12.60 5.86
C ASP A 370 -31.23 13.98 6.35
N ARG A 371 -32.21 14.02 7.24
CA ARG A 371 -32.63 15.27 7.87
C ARG A 371 -31.41 15.84 8.59
N GLU A 372 -31.06 17.08 8.28
CA GLU A 372 -30.08 17.83 9.08
C GLU A 372 -30.60 17.85 10.52
N ASN A 373 -29.89 17.18 11.43
CA ASN A 373 -30.10 17.30 12.86
C ASN A 373 -29.40 18.54 13.39
#